data_AF-A0A525WGF8-F1
#
_entry.id   AF-A0A525WGF8-F1
#
_cell.length_a   1.000
_cell.length_b   1.000
_cell.length_c   1.000
_cell.angle_alpha   90.00
_cell.angle_beta   90.00
_cell.angle_gamma   90.00
#
_symmetry.space_group_name_H-M   'P 1'
#
loop_
_entity.id
_entity.type
_entity.pdbx_description
1 polymer ?
#
loop_
_entity_poly.entity_id
_entity_poly.type
_entity_poly.pdbx_seq_one_letter_code
_entity_poly.pdbx_strand_id
1 'polypeptide(L)' 'MTTYEDHEGTLIVDLADSSKKKLVWRAVIKAVLRDNLEKNFELANKGVAEAFKDYPRVK' A
#
# COMPACT_ATOMS: atom_id res chain seq x y z
N MET A 1 26.32 -20.04 6.42
CA MET A 1 25.00 -19.43 6.70
C MET A 1 24.87 -18.24 5.77
N THR A 2 23.96 -18.27 4.82
CA THR A 2 23.69 -17.13 3.92
C THR A 2 22.58 -16.29 4.56
N THR A 3 22.87 -15.05 4.89
CA THR A 3 21.90 -14.09 5.39
C THR A 3 21.15 -13.51 4.18
N TYR A 4 19.82 -13.62 4.17
CA TYR A 4 18.96 -12.92 3.21
C TYR A 4 18.45 -11.66 3.91
N GLU A 5 18.74 -10.48 3.36
CA GLU A 5 18.22 -9.22 3.86
C GLU A 5 16.88 -8.93 3.18
N ASP A 6 15.78 -9.19 3.88
CA ASP A 6 14.45 -8.79 3.43
C ASP A 6 14.22 -7.31 3.77
N HIS A 7 14.13 -6.46 2.75
CA HIS A 7 13.79 -5.05 2.91
C HIS A 7 12.27 -4.87 2.94
N GLU A 8 11.66 -4.75 4.13
CA GLU A 8 10.22 -4.45 4.25
C GLU A 8 9.92 -2.98 3.90
N GLY A 9 8.96 -2.77 3.01
CA GLY A 9 8.40 -1.46 2.66
C GLY A 9 6.94 -1.34 3.08
N THR A 10 6.54 -0.15 3.52
CA THR A 10 5.14 0.19 3.82
C THR A 10 4.69 1.37 2.96
N LEU A 11 3.57 1.19 2.25
CA LEU A 11 2.86 2.24 1.53
C LEU A 11 1.55 2.56 2.27
N ILE A 12 1.36 3.84 2.60
CA ILE A 12 0.14 4.34 3.23
C ILE A 12 -0.61 5.19 2.20
N VAL A 13 -1.88 4.86 1.97
CA VAL A 13 -2.77 5.61 1.07
C VAL A 13 -3.89 6.21 1.90
N ASP A 14 -3.94 7.54 1.92
CA ASP A 14 -4.96 8.31 2.64
C ASP A 14 -5.93 8.96 1.67
N LEU A 15 -7.23 8.73 1.90
CA LEU A 15 -8.29 9.46 1.22
C LEU A 15 -8.95 10.42 2.20
N ALA A 16 -8.95 11.71 1.86
CA ALA A 16 -9.52 12.77 2.67
C ALA A 16 -10.63 13.52 1.92
N ASP A 17 -11.71 13.83 2.65
CA ASP A 17 -12.75 14.75 2.19
C ASP A 17 -12.27 16.18 2.46
N SER A 18 -11.90 16.91 1.39
CA SER A 18 -11.37 18.27 1.46
C SER A 18 -12.38 19.29 1.99
N SER A 19 -13.68 19.08 1.70
CA SER A 19 -14.75 19.97 2.16
C SER A 19 -14.92 19.92 3.68
N LYS A 20 -14.67 18.74 4.27
CA LYS A 20 -14.78 18.50 5.72
C LYS A 20 -13.43 18.53 6.44
N LYS A 21 -12.32 18.60 5.70
CA LYS A 21 -10.94 18.48 6.19
C LYS A 21 -10.75 17.23 7.07
N LYS A 22 -11.30 16.08 6.62
CA LYS A 22 -11.29 14.83 7.39
C LYS A 22 -10.76 13.66 6.56
N LEU A 23 -9.94 12.82 7.17
CA LEU A 23 -9.60 11.49 6.63
C LEU A 23 -10.85 10.62 6.63
N VAL A 24 -11.22 10.07 5.47
CA VAL A 24 -12.40 9.22 5.31
C VAL A 24 -12.05 7.75 5.14
N TRP A 25 -10.83 7.45 4.71
CA TRP A 25 -10.34 6.09 4.56
C TRP A 25 -8.81 6.05 4.50
N ARG A 26 -8.23 4.94 4.96
CA ARG A 26 -6.80 4.66 4.90
C ARG A 26 -6.58 3.20 4.54
N ALA A 27 -5.66 2.96 3.62
CA ALA A 27 -5.04 1.65 3.41
C ALA A 27 -3.58 1.66 3.87
N VAL A 28 -3.17 0.54 4.44
CA VAL A 28 -1.78 0.26 4.81
C VAL A 28 -1.36 -1.00 4.07
N ILE A 29 -0.41 -0.85 3.15
CA ILE A 29 0.08 -1.93 2.29
C ILE A 29 1.50 -2.22 2.70
N LYS A 30 1.79 -3.47 3.07
CA LYS A 30 3.12 -3.93 3.46
C LYS A 30 3.61 -4.96 2.46
N ALA A 31 4.86 -4.84 2.03
CA ALA A 31 5.48 -5.80 1.13
C ALA A 31 7.00 -5.84 1.36
N VAL A 32 7.60 -7.00 1.11
CA VAL A 32 9.07 -7.09 1.01
C VAL A 32 9.47 -6.60 -0.38
N LEU A 33 10.33 -5.59 -0.43
CA LEU A 33 10.86 -5.01 -1.65
C LEU A 33 11.71 -6.04 -2.40
N ARG A 34 11.79 -5.86 -3.71
CA ARG A 34 12.61 -6.63 -4.63
C ARG A 34 13.78 -5.78 -5.08
N ASP A 35 14.84 -6.44 -5.52
CA ASP A 35 16.05 -5.79 -6.06
C ASP A 35 15.83 -5.17 -7.47
N ASN A 36 14.56 -5.05 -7.90
CA ASN A 36 14.17 -4.42 -9.16
C ASN A 36 13.07 -3.40 -8.90
N LEU A 37 13.31 -2.17 -9.35
CA LEU A 37 12.38 -1.04 -9.28
C LEU A 37 11.03 -1.34 -9.97
N GLU A 38 11.03 -1.98 -11.14
CA GLU A 38 9.81 -2.30 -11.88
C GLU A 38 8.90 -3.24 -11.08
N LYS A 39 9.48 -4.29 -10.49
CA LYS A 39 8.75 -5.22 -9.60
C LYS A 39 8.20 -4.52 -8.36
N ASN A 40 8.91 -3.52 -7.83
CA ASN A 40 8.41 -2.73 -6.70
C ASN A 40 7.23 -1.85 -7.09
N PHE A 41 7.22 -1.28 -8.30
CA PHE A 41 6.06 -0.58 -8.83
C PHE A 41 4.88 -1.51 -9.09
N GLU A 42 5.10 -2.73 -9.60
CA GLU A 42 4.04 -3.74 -9.72
C GLU A 42 3.44 -4.11 -8.36
N LEU A 43 4.28 -4.30 -7.33
CA LEU A 43 3.83 -4.54 -5.95
C LEU A 43 2.97 -3.38 -5.42
N ALA A 44 3.40 -2.13 -5.65
CA ALA A 44 2.63 -0.96 -5.25
C ALA A 44 1.28 -0.91 -5.98
N ASN A 45 1.26 -1.07 -7.31
CA ASN A 45 0.04 -1.05 -8.12
C ASN A 45 -0.95 -2.13 -7.68
N LYS A 46 -0.47 -3.37 -7.48
CA LYS A 46 -1.29 -4.47 -7.00
C LYS A 46 -1.82 -4.20 -5.60
N GLY A 47 -0.97 -3.75 -4.68
CA GLY A 47 -1.37 -3.46 -3.30
C GLY A 47 -2.45 -2.38 -3.22
N VAL A 48 -2.33 -1.33 -4.02
CA VAL A 48 -3.36 -0.28 -4.14
C VAL A 48 -4.65 -0.86 -4.70
N ALA A 49 -4.59 -1.61 -5.82
CA ALA A 49 -5.78 -2.20 -6.43
C ALA A 49 -6.53 -3.14 -5.49
N GLU A 50 -5.81 -4.01 -4.75
CA GLU A 50 -6.41 -4.89 -3.75
C GLU A 50 -7.04 -4.09 -2.60
N ALA A 51 -6.34 -3.08 -2.06
CA ALA A 51 -6.87 -2.26 -0.98
C ALA A 51 -8.17 -1.54 -1.36
N PHE A 52 -8.30 -1.11 -2.61
CA PHE A 52 -9.51 -0.44 -3.10
C PHE A 52 -10.70 -1.37 -3.37
N LYS A 53 -10.52 -2.70 -3.43
CA LYS A 53 -11.66 -3.63 -3.53
C LYS A 53 -12.59 -3.53 -2.32
N ASP A 54 -12.02 -3.25 -1.15
CA ASP A 54 -12.75 -3.08 0.11
C ASP A 54 -13.13 -1.61 0.36
N TYR A 55 -12.96 -0.72 -0.62
CA TYR A 55 -13.32 0.69 -0.52
C TYR A 55 -14.66 1.00 -1.25
N PRO A 56 -15.53 1.84 -0.66
CA PRO A 56 -15.53 2.24 0.75
C PRO A 56 -15.86 1.02 1.60
N ARG A 57 -15.28 0.90 2.81
CA ARG A 57 -15.53 -0.26 3.69
C ARG A 57 -17.03 -0.51 3.75
N VAL A 58 -17.44 -1.67 3.22
CA VAL A 58 -18.83 -2.11 3.29
C VAL A 58 -19.13 -2.26 4.78
N LYS A 59 -20.15 -1.54 5.26
CA LYS A 59 -20.61 -1.63 6.65
C LYS A 59 -21.03 -3.05 7.00
#